data_AF-A0A350ARV1-F1
#
_entry.id   AF-A0A350ARV1-F1
#
_cell.length_a   1.000
_cell.length_b   1.000
_cell.length_c   1.000
_cell.angle_alpha   90.00
_cell.angle_beta   90.00
_cell.angle_gamma   90.00
#
_symmetry.space_group_name_H-M   'P 1'
#
loop_
_entity.id
_entity.type
_entity.pdbx_description
1 polymer ?
#
loop_
_entity_poly.entity_id
_entity_poly.type
_entity_poly.pdbx_seq_one_letter_code
_entity_poly.pdbx_strand_id
1 'polypeptide(L)'
;ESGHTLIGPNVTDFEPQYNSGVLGILKRRDLLPDIHSDNIFAERAIEPEAIDRKILGDTFKNLHGYDLVKKLRLLSTIARRNGVSRNWSTCAFWTLPRIERILASSEEQMADYLARYYIICASEGSFERFYWGPLVSGREGLLDDGTGLPEDRSIRDVVAYYRELPGESAQWRRRAAFRAFKTMHNLLSGACYHRRICGKKGLELHAFEKEEMQVHAVWTRNGKLARANEVYTEATLSAVTSIRTRDGVILKSLPDHFSESPLYLSWESSTSVEVLPSAAIVPQAIVDRPEMEYAYYSFRSDAWRGAVYARSRQDADQLIAALKPEVIGSPTAETTLRKARNAIWAIKDPLNAEQSLVVKKPIRVAWHKRILDRSKPSKSLRSWNGTSELQRRGIETPKVVAYFEHEDSTKVLDNWFICEHANTRTSVREIFNGYVIGKETIKGLTFEDFAKQLIEFVRNLHWKGVYFRDLAGGNILVRIGDDQRLVFSLIDTARARFSNQRFSRSKRIDDLKRLVHKLDLERQEYIMQAYLDRENASFTALHRLTFKLYSFKASLKRIKRKTRKRLS
;
A
#
# COMPACT_ATOMS: atom_id res chain seq x y z
N GLU A 1 -50.15 -18.62 -2.89
CA GLU A 1 -48.83 -18.01 -2.59
C GLU A 1 -48.68 -17.90 -1.08
N SER A 2 -47.70 -18.58 -0.50
CA SER A 2 -47.29 -18.30 0.89
C SER A 2 -46.70 -16.88 0.89
N GLY A 3 -47.24 -15.93 1.64
CA GLY A 3 -46.83 -14.52 1.64
C GLY A 3 -45.40 -14.23 2.14
N HIS A 4 -44.45 -15.11 1.87
CA HIS A 4 -43.04 -15.01 2.22
C HIS A 4 -42.24 -14.57 1.01
N THR A 5 -41.40 -13.55 1.18
CA THR A 5 -40.43 -13.12 0.16
C THR A 5 -39.29 -14.13 0.06
N LEU A 6 -39.11 -14.75 -1.11
CA LEU A 6 -38.02 -15.65 -1.42
C LEU A 6 -36.83 -14.88 -1.98
N ILE A 7 -35.67 -15.06 -1.36
CA ILE A 7 -34.40 -14.47 -1.79
C ILE A 7 -33.51 -15.60 -2.28
N GLY A 8 -33.03 -15.52 -3.51
CA GLY A 8 -32.17 -16.54 -4.09
C GLY A 8 -31.94 -16.39 -5.58
N PRO A 9 -31.29 -17.37 -6.23
CA PRO A 9 -30.29 -18.22 -5.59
C PRO A 9 -29.20 -17.34 -4.97
N ASN A 10 -28.52 -17.77 -3.90
CA ASN A 10 -27.37 -17.02 -3.38
C ASN A 10 -26.07 -17.62 -3.93
N VAL A 11 -25.57 -17.05 -5.03
CA VAL A 11 -24.29 -17.47 -5.61
C VAL A 11 -23.14 -16.81 -4.85
N THR A 12 -22.11 -17.60 -4.53
CA THR A 12 -20.93 -17.09 -3.83
C THR A 12 -19.96 -16.47 -4.82
N ASP A 13 -19.59 -15.21 -4.55
CA ASP A 13 -18.63 -14.45 -5.35
C ASP A 13 -19.15 -14.10 -6.76
N PHE A 14 -18.44 -13.23 -7.47
CA PHE A 14 -18.82 -12.85 -8.83
C PHE A 14 -18.63 -14.02 -9.81
N GLU A 15 -19.72 -14.75 -10.06
CA GLU A 15 -19.76 -15.95 -10.89
C GLU A 15 -20.98 -15.91 -11.84
N PRO A 16 -20.96 -15.03 -12.87
CA PRO A 16 -22.13 -14.71 -13.70
C PRO A 16 -22.71 -15.91 -14.46
N GLN A 17 -21.88 -16.89 -14.83
CA GLN A 17 -22.32 -18.11 -15.50
C GLN A 17 -23.23 -18.97 -14.60
N TYR A 18 -22.94 -19.03 -13.29
CA TYR A 18 -23.77 -19.78 -12.34
C TYR A 18 -25.09 -19.06 -12.10
N ASN A 19 -25.06 -17.74 -11.91
CA ASN A 19 -26.28 -16.93 -11.81
C ASN A 19 -27.19 -17.12 -13.03
N SER A 20 -26.63 -17.02 -14.24
CA SER A 20 -27.38 -17.21 -15.48
C SER A 20 -27.98 -18.62 -15.59
N GLY A 21 -27.19 -19.66 -15.25
CA GLY A 21 -27.63 -21.05 -15.30
C GLY A 21 -28.75 -21.35 -14.30
N VAL A 22 -28.57 -20.97 -13.03
CA VAL A 22 -29.53 -21.27 -11.96
C VAL A 22 -30.84 -20.49 -12.16
N LEU A 23 -30.77 -19.19 -12.42
CA LEU A 23 -31.97 -18.39 -12.71
C LEU A 23 -32.72 -18.92 -13.93
N GLY A 24 -32.00 -19.36 -14.97
CA GLY A 24 -32.61 -19.99 -16.14
C GLY A 24 -33.33 -21.31 -15.83
N ILE A 25 -32.77 -22.13 -14.93
CA ILE A 25 -33.43 -23.36 -14.44
C ILE A 25 -34.70 -23.03 -13.66
N LEU A 26 -34.61 -22.07 -12.72
CA LEU A 26 -35.74 -21.65 -11.90
C LEU A 26 -36.88 -21.05 -12.74
N LYS A 27 -36.54 -20.22 -13.74
CA LYS A 27 -37.50 -19.67 -14.70
C LYS A 27 -38.26 -20.75 -15.45
N ARG A 28 -37.58 -21.80 -15.94
CA ARG A 28 -38.23 -22.91 -16.65
C ARG A 28 -39.14 -23.76 -15.77
N ARG A 29 -38.97 -23.70 -14.44
CA ARG A 29 -39.75 -24.46 -13.46
C ARG A 29 -40.82 -23.63 -12.76
N ASP A 30 -40.95 -22.35 -13.11
CA ASP A 30 -41.82 -21.39 -12.42
C ASP A 30 -41.50 -21.27 -10.91
N LEU A 31 -40.20 -21.30 -10.59
CA LEU A 31 -39.67 -21.23 -9.21
C LEU A 31 -38.72 -20.04 -9.04
N LEU A 32 -38.97 -18.94 -9.75
CA LEU A 32 -38.14 -17.74 -9.59
C LEU A 32 -38.33 -17.13 -8.20
N PRO A 33 -37.27 -16.60 -7.60
CA PRO A 33 -37.34 -15.86 -6.36
C PRO A 33 -37.85 -14.43 -6.60
N ASP A 34 -38.38 -13.81 -5.56
CA ASP A 34 -38.77 -12.40 -5.59
C ASP A 34 -37.56 -11.47 -5.73
N ILE A 35 -36.42 -11.90 -5.16
CA ILE A 35 -35.18 -11.12 -5.07
C ILE A 35 -34.01 -12.01 -5.44
N HIS A 36 -33.20 -11.55 -6.40
CA HIS A 36 -31.93 -12.16 -6.74
C HIS A 36 -30.87 -11.82 -5.68
N SER A 37 -30.09 -12.78 -5.22
CA SER A 37 -29.02 -12.57 -4.24
C SER A 37 -27.65 -13.03 -4.73
N ASP A 38 -26.59 -12.33 -4.34
CA ASP A 38 -25.21 -12.77 -4.60
C ASP A 38 -24.31 -12.33 -3.44
N ASN A 39 -23.22 -13.05 -3.16
CA ASN A 39 -22.21 -12.60 -2.21
C ASN A 39 -21.10 -11.85 -2.96
N ILE A 40 -21.26 -10.55 -3.14
CA ILE A 40 -20.42 -9.75 -4.05
C ILE A 40 -19.11 -9.35 -3.38
N PHE A 41 -18.19 -10.31 -3.29
CA PHE A 41 -16.84 -10.09 -2.79
C PHE A 41 -15.99 -9.27 -3.78
N ALA A 42 -15.36 -8.20 -3.28
CA ALA A 42 -14.35 -7.42 -4.00
C ALA A 42 -12.91 -7.70 -3.51
N GLU A 43 -12.75 -8.54 -2.49
CA GLU A 43 -11.45 -8.91 -1.89
C GLU A 43 -10.47 -9.55 -2.90
N ARG A 44 -10.99 -10.16 -3.97
CA ARG A 44 -10.18 -10.71 -5.08
C ARG A 44 -9.43 -9.63 -5.86
N ALA A 45 -10.02 -8.44 -5.99
CA ALA A 45 -9.43 -7.28 -6.65
C ALA A 45 -8.48 -6.48 -5.73
N ILE A 46 -8.39 -6.85 -4.44
CA ILE A 46 -7.64 -6.21 -3.36
C ILE A 46 -8.28 -4.90 -2.90
N GLU A 47 -8.53 -3.97 -3.81
CA GLU A 47 -9.23 -2.70 -3.54
C GLU A 47 -10.64 -2.70 -4.18
N PRO A 48 -11.64 -2.00 -3.61
CA PRO A 48 -13.00 -1.93 -4.16
C PRO A 48 -13.08 -1.42 -5.60
N GLU A 49 -12.25 -0.44 -5.98
CA GLU A 49 -12.23 0.22 -7.29
C GLU A 49 -11.41 -0.58 -8.32
N ALA A 50 -10.64 -1.56 -7.87
CA ALA A 50 -9.69 -2.25 -8.72
C ALA A 50 -10.42 -3.17 -9.70
N ILE A 51 -9.88 -3.22 -10.93
CA ILE A 51 -10.30 -4.22 -11.91
C ILE A 51 -9.93 -5.61 -11.39
N ASP A 52 -10.90 -6.52 -11.40
CA ASP A 52 -10.68 -7.90 -11.04
C ASP A 52 -9.91 -8.64 -12.16
N ARG A 53 -8.63 -8.85 -11.88
CA ARG A 53 -7.71 -9.56 -12.77
C ARG A 53 -8.01 -11.05 -12.93
N LYS A 54 -8.80 -11.68 -12.06
CA LYS A 54 -9.04 -13.13 -12.15
C LYS A 54 -9.98 -13.50 -13.30
N ILE A 55 -10.75 -12.54 -13.80
CA ILE A 55 -11.74 -12.80 -14.86
C ILE A 55 -11.06 -12.96 -16.22
N LEU A 56 -10.14 -12.05 -16.59
CA LEU A 56 -9.44 -12.07 -17.89
C LEU A 56 -7.91 -12.21 -17.77
N GLY A 57 -7.39 -12.45 -16.56
CA GLY A 57 -5.96 -12.45 -16.29
C GLY A 57 -5.35 -11.05 -16.23
N ASP A 58 -4.11 -10.95 -15.73
CA ASP A 58 -3.42 -9.67 -15.57
C ASP A 58 -3.10 -8.98 -16.91
N THR A 59 -2.98 -9.74 -18.00
CA THR A 59 -2.67 -9.23 -19.34
C THR A 59 -3.85 -8.52 -19.99
N PHE A 60 -5.06 -9.08 -19.90
CA PHE A 60 -6.23 -8.59 -20.63
C PHE A 60 -7.22 -7.81 -19.77
N LYS A 61 -6.96 -7.68 -18.46
CA LYS A 61 -7.85 -6.94 -17.55
C LYS A 61 -8.15 -5.50 -17.98
N ASN A 62 -7.28 -4.84 -18.74
CA ASN A 62 -7.52 -3.46 -19.16
C ASN A 62 -8.32 -3.35 -20.48
N LEU A 63 -8.54 -4.46 -21.20
CA LEU A 63 -9.31 -4.46 -22.45
C LEU A 63 -10.83 -4.54 -22.17
N HIS A 64 -11.24 -5.50 -21.33
CA HIS A 64 -12.64 -5.71 -20.91
C HIS A 64 -12.76 -6.03 -19.41
N GLY A 65 -11.98 -5.34 -18.57
CA GLY A 65 -11.97 -5.55 -17.13
C GLY A 65 -13.30 -5.26 -16.45
N TYR A 66 -13.59 -6.06 -15.42
CA TYR A 66 -14.72 -5.88 -14.53
C TYR A 66 -14.25 -5.27 -13.20
N ASP A 67 -14.60 -4.01 -12.98
CA ASP A 67 -14.62 -3.38 -11.66
C ASP A 67 -15.93 -3.73 -10.94
N LEU A 68 -16.06 -3.31 -9.68
CA LEU A 68 -17.26 -3.58 -8.87
C LEU A 68 -18.56 -3.09 -9.54
N VAL A 69 -18.56 -1.90 -10.12
CA VAL A 69 -19.73 -1.32 -10.80
C VAL A 69 -20.16 -2.18 -11.99
N LYS A 70 -19.21 -2.61 -12.84
CA LYS A 70 -19.51 -3.49 -13.98
C LYS A 70 -19.99 -4.87 -13.53
N LYS A 71 -19.47 -5.40 -12.43
CA LYS A 71 -19.93 -6.67 -11.86
C LYS A 71 -21.40 -6.57 -11.45
N LEU A 72 -21.77 -5.53 -10.71
CA LEU A 72 -23.15 -5.26 -10.30
C LEU A 72 -24.09 -5.16 -11.50
N ARG A 73 -23.73 -4.37 -12.51
CA ARG A 73 -24.49 -4.21 -13.76
C ARG A 73 -24.69 -5.52 -14.50
N LEU A 74 -23.67 -6.37 -14.58
CA LEU A 74 -23.78 -7.65 -15.26
C LEU A 74 -24.75 -8.57 -14.51
N LEU A 75 -24.61 -8.68 -13.19
CA LEU A 75 -25.48 -9.53 -12.37
C LEU A 75 -26.94 -9.06 -12.43
N SER A 76 -27.20 -7.75 -12.30
CA SER A 76 -28.56 -7.23 -12.42
C SER A 76 -29.16 -7.40 -13.81
N THR A 77 -28.32 -7.33 -14.86
CA THR A 77 -28.75 -7.63 -16.24
C THR A 77 -29.12 -9.11 -16.39
N ILE A 78 -28.36 -10.03 -15.79
CA ILE A 78 -28.66 -11.46 -15.79
C ILE A 78 -29.97 -11.75 -15.06
N ALA A 79 -30.16 -11.17 -13.87
CA ALA A 79 -31.40 -11.27 -13.10
C ALA A 79 -32.61 -10.79 -13.90
N ARG A 80 -32.51 -9.57 -14.46
CA ARG A 80 -33.60 -8.95 -15.24
C ARG A 80 -33.98 -9.77 -16.46
N ARG A 81 -33.00 -10.32 -17.20
CA ARG A 81 -33.26 -11.20 -18.36
C ARG A 81 -34.02 -12.47 -17.98
N ASN A 82 -33.86 -12.94 -16.74
CA ASN A 82 -34.57 -14.09 -16.21
C ASN A 82 -35.91 -13.73 -15.55
N GLY A 83 -36.28 -12.45 -15.43
CA GLY A 83 -37.56 -12.02 -14.87
C GLY A 83 -37.49 -11.52 -13.42
N VAL A 84 -36.30 -11.40 -12.84
CA VAL A 84 -36.10 -10.89 -11.47
C VAL A 84 -35.52 -9.48 -11.53
N SER A 85 -36.25 -8.48 -11.02
CA SER A 85 -35.86 -7.06 -11.10
C SER A 85 -35.09 -6.57 -9.87
N ARG A 86 -35.27 -7.25 -8.73
CA ARG A 86 -34.74 -6.86 -7.42
C ARG A 86 -33.46 -7.62 -7.11
N ASN A 87 -32.43 -6.93 -6.59
CA ASN A 87 -31.12 -7.55 -6.34
C ASN A 87 -30.56 -7.15 -4.98
N TRP A 88 -30.10 -8.13 -4.19
CA TRP A 88 -29.42 -7.94 -2.92
C TRP A 88 -28.00 -8.52 -2.97
N SER A 89 -27.04 -7.86 -2.33
CA SER A 89 -25.76 -8.46 -1.98
C SER A 89 -25.85 -8.93 -0.54
N THR A 90 -25.89 -10.24 -0.30
CA THR A 90 -26.15 -10.81 1.03
C THR A 90 -24.90 -10.93 1.91
N CYS A 91 -23.72 -10.76 1.35
CA CYS A 91 -22.48 -10.75 2.11
C CYS A 91 -21.33 -10.13 1.31
N ALA A 92 -20.57 -9.23 1.95
CA ALA A 92 -19.29 -8.74 1.47
C ALA A 92 -18.40 -8.31 2.64
N PHE A 93 -17.10 -8.61 2.56
CA PHE A 93 -16.10 -8.15 3.53
C PHE A 93 -14.69 -8.35 2.98
N TRP A 94 -13.71 -7.77 3.68
CA TRP A 94 -12.29 -8.11 3.56
C TRP A 94 -11.81 -8.72 4.85
N THR A 95 -10.96 -9.74 4.74
CA THR A 95 -10.45 -10.45 5.91
C THR A 95 -9.09 -9.91 6.31
N LEU A 96 -8.88 -9.68 7.61
CA LEU A 96 -7.62 -9.18 8.16
C LEU A 96 -6.42 -10.05 7.74
N PRO A 97 -6.48 -11.40 7.81
CA PRO A 97 -5.36 -12.24 7.39
C PRO A 97 -4.99 -12.08 5.92
N ARG A 98 -5.91 -11.64 5.07
CA ARG A 98 -5.60 -11.40 3.66
C ARG A 98 -5.00 -10.03 3.44
N ILE A 99 -5.47 -9.01 4.14
CA ILE A 99 -4.87 -7.68 4.11
C ILE A 99 -3.43 -7.74 4.63
N GLU A 100 -3.20 -8.44 5.74
CA GLU A 100 -1.91 -8.59 6.44
C GLU A 100 -0.83 -9.30 5.63
N ARG A 101 -1.23 -10.09 4.62
CA ARG A 101 -0.28 -10.66 3.65
C ARG A 101 0.54 -9.59 2.95
N ILE A 102 0.02 -8.37 2.87
CA ILE A 102 0.66 -7.26 2.15
C ILE A 102 0.82 -6.04 3.06
N LEU A 103 -0.23 -5.56 3.72
CA LEU A 103 -0.25 -4.26 4.39
C LEU A 103 -0.16 -4.42 5.92
N ALA A 104 0.53 -3.49 6.59
CA ALA A 104 0.71 -3.53 8.04
C ALA A 104 -0.53 -3.07 8.81
N SER A 105 -1.16 -1.97 8.38
CA SER A 105 -2.31 -1.37 9.08
C SER A 105 -3.63 -2.02 8.64
N SER A 106 -3.82 -3.30 8.97
CA SER A 106 -4.90 -4.13 8.41
C SER A 106 -6.31 -3.69 8.81
N GLU A 107 -6.55 -3.38 10.09
CA GLU A 107 -7.86 -2.89 10.56
C GLU A 107 -8.25 -1.54 9.93
N GLU A 108 -7.28 -0.63 9.83
CA GLU A 108 -7.45 0.67 9.18
C GLU A 108 -7.80 0.50 7.70
N GLN A 109 -7.13 -0.44 7.03
CA GLN A 109 -7.38 -0.72 5.63
C GLN A 109 -8.74 -1.40 5.41
N MET A 110 -9.16 -2.27 6.32
CA MET A 110 -10.51 -2.86 6.30
C MET A 110 -11.59 -1.78 6.44
N ALA A 111 -11.38 -0.81 7.33
CA ALA A 111 -12.28 0.33 7.51
C ALA A 111 -12.41 1.19 6.25
N ASP A 112 -11.29 1.46 5.57
CA ASP A 112 -11.29 2.13 4.28
C ASP A 112 -12.09 1.35 3.24
N TYR A 113 -11.79 0.06 3.09
CA TYR A 113 -12.46 -0.77 2.09
C TYR A 113 -13.95 -0.87 2.32
N LEU A 114 -14.39 -0.94 3.58
CA LEU A 114 -15.80 -0.92 3.94
C LEU A 114 -16.48 0.36 3.43
N ALA A 115 -15.97 1.53 3.80
CA ALA A 115 -16.58 2.80 3.42
C ALA A 115 -16.59 3.01 1.90
N ARG A 116 -15.45 2.74 1.24
CA ARG A 116 -15.32 2.84 -0.21
C ARG A 116 -16.23 1.86 -0.95
N TYR A 117 -16.31 0.60 -0.50
CA TYR A 117 -17.18 -0.42 -1.10
C TYR A 117 -18.64 0.02 -1.08
N TYR A 118 -19.15 0.42 0.08
CA TYR A 118 -20.55 0.85 0.21
C TYR A 118 -20.89 2.06 -0.67
N ILE A 119 -20.00 3.06 -0.75
CA ILE A 119 -20.22 4.24 -1.58
C ILE A 119 -20.20 3.88 -3.08
N ILE A 120 -19.29 3.00 -3.51
CA ILE A 120 -19.25 2.53 -4.90
C ILE A 120 -20.51 1.71 -5.23
N CYS A 121 -20.95 0.85 -4.32
CA CYS A 121 -22.20 0.10 -4.46
C CYS A 121 -23.41 1.03 -4.59
N ALA A 122 -23.51 2.05 -3.74
CA ALA A 122 -24.57 3.06 -3.80
C ALA A 122 -24.56 3.84 -5.12
N SER A 123 -23.40 4.00 -5.77
CA SER A 123 -23.28 4.76 -7.01
C SER A 123 -23.92 4.12 -8.24
N GLU A 124 -24.28 2.84 -8.18
CA GLU A 124 -24.72 2.07 -9.33
C GLU A 124 -26.25 1.90 -9.38
N GLY A 125 -26.90 1.67 -8.23
CA GLY A 125 -28.36 1.69 -8.10
C GLY A 125 -29.13 0.45 -8.59
N SER A 126 -28.49 -0.60 -9.11
CA SER A 126 -29.18 -1.83 -9.55
C SER A 126 -29.43 -2.85 -8.43
N PHE A 127 -28.91 -2.58 -7.23
CA PHE A 127 -29.08 -3.39 -6.03
C PHE A 127 -29.73 -2.55 -4.93
N GLU A 128 -30.74 -3.12 -4.27
CA GLU A 128 -31.51 -2.47 -3.22
C GLU A 128 -30.84 -2.54 -1.84
N ARG A 129 -29.97 -3.54 -1.64
CA ARG A 129 -29.39 -3.82 -0.33
C ARG A 129 -28.03 -4.47 -0.42
N PHE A 130 -27.12 -4.06 0.47
CA PHE A 130 -25.78 -4.62 0.63
C PHE A 130 -25.52 -4.95 2.10
N TYR A 131 -25.31 -6.22 2.39
CA TYR A 131 -24.94 -6.69 3.72
C TYR A 131 -23.42 -6.82 3.81
N TRP A 132 -22.85 -6.21 4.85
CA TRP A 132 -21.49 -6.53 5.27
C TRP A 132 -21.49 -7.92 5.90
N GLY A 133 -20.31 -8.52 6.02
CA GLY A 133 -20.09 -9.75 6.78
C GLY A 133 -20.51 -9.66 8.26
N PRO A 134 -20.01 -10.56 9.12
CA PRO A 134 -20.40 -10.58 10.53
C PRO A 134 -20.22 -9.22 11.21
N LEU A 135 -21.10 -8.93 12.17
CA LEU A 135 -20.86 -7.82 13.08
C LEU A 135 -19.68 -8.10 14.02
N VAL A 136 -19.60 -9.33 14.54
CA VAL A 136 -18.60 -9.80 15.53
C VAL A 136 -17.78 -10.93 14.93
N SER A 137 -16.46 -10.73 14.81
CA SER A 137 -15.51 -11.73 14.32
C SER A 137 -14.05 -11.27 14.49
N GLY A 138 -13.18 -12.21 14.88
CA GLY A 138 -11.73 -12.05 14.94
C GLY A 138 -11.08 -11.77 13.58
N ARG A 139 -11.77 -12.09 12.47
CA ARG A 139 -11.21 -12.08 11.12
C ARG A 139 -11.73 -10.98 10.18
N GLU A 140 -13.03 -10.68 10.18
CA GLU A 140 -13.64 -9.68 9.28
C GLU A 140 -14.75 -8.83 9.94
N GLY A 141 -14.98 -9.05 11.23
CA GLY A 141 -16.01 -8.37 12.00
C GLY A 141 -15.73 -6.88 12.16
N LEU A 142 -16.80 -6.10 12.26
CA LEU A 142 -16.68 -4.70 12.71
C LEU A 142 -16.22 -4.63 14.17
N LEU A 143 -16.59 -5.64 14.95
CA LEU A 143 -16.12 -5.90 16.30
C LEU A 143 -15.16 -7.09 16.29
N ASP A 144 -14.04 -6.94 16.97
CA ASP A 144 -13.15 -8.03 17.34
C ASP A 144 -13.82 -8.89 18.41
N ASP A 145 -13.78 -10.21 18.27
CA ASP A 145 -14.46 -11.13 19.18
C ASP A 145 -13.60 -11.55 20.39
N GLY A 146 -12.31 -11.20 20.40
CA GLY A 146 -11.39 -11.50 21.50
C GLY A 146 -10.84 -12.93 21.50
N THR A 147 -11.27 -13.80 20.57
CA THR A 147 -10.88 -15.22 20.53
C THR A 147 -9.54 -15.46 19.82
N GLY A 148 -9.06 -14.46 19.07
CA GLY A 148 -7.82 -14.56 18.30
C GLY A 148 -7.98 -15.34 16.99
N LEU A 149 -6.85 -15.67 16.36
CA LEU A 149 -6.81 -16.43 15.11
C LEU A 149 -5.93 -17.68 15.26
N PRO A 150 -6.27 -18.81 14.58
CA PRO A 150 -7.40 -19.00 13.68
C PRO A 150 -8.75 -19.18 14.41
N GLU A 151 -9.84 -18.73 13.80
CA GLU A 151 -11.21 -18.91 14.33
C GLU A 151 -11.61 -20.40 14.35
N ASP A 152 -12.45 -20.77 15.33
CA ASP A 152 -13.14 -22.07 15.36
C ASP A 152 -14.30 -22.10 14.36
N ARG A 153 -14.11 -22.86 13.27
CA ARG A 153 -15.11 -23.01 12.20
C ARG A 153 -16.25 -23.97 12.52
N SER A 154 -16.19 -24.68 13.65
CA SER A 154 -17.30 -25.54 14.09
C SER A 154 -18.48 -24.72 14.64
N ILE A 155 -18.19 -23.51 15.11
CA ILE A 155 -19.16 -22.57 15.70
C ILE A 155 -19.81 -21.70 14.62
N ARG A 156 -19.09 -21.45 13.50
CA ARG A 156 -19.47 -20.46 12.51
C ARG A 156 -19.02 -20.80 11.09
N ASP A 157 -19.96 -20.68 10.15
CA ASP A 157 -19.67 -20.49 8.71
C ASP A 157 -19.46 -18.99 8.44
N VAL A 158 -18.48 -18.69 7.61
CA VAL A 158 -18.09 -17.33 7.21
C VAL A 158 -19.26 -16.56 6.58
N VAL A 159 -20.15 -17.22 5.84
CA VAL A 159 -21.17 -16.58 4.99
C VAL A 159 -22.60 -16.90 5.39
N ALA A 160 -22.92 -18.17 5.69
CA ALA A 160 -24.30 -18.64 5.67
C ALA A 160 -24.89 -19.02 7.05
N TYR A 161 -24.07 -19.31 8.06
CA TYR A 161 -24.55 -19.89 9.31
C TYR A 161 -23.76 -19.42 10.53
N TYR A 162 -24.50 -18.95 11.54
CA TYR A 162 -23.98 -18.57 12.85
C TYR A 162 -24.74 -19.38 13.90
N ARG A 163 -24.08 -20.35 14.54
CA ARG A 163 -24.70 -21.11 15.64
C ARG A 163 -24.92 -20.22 16.86
N GLU A 164 -23.91 -19.41 17.16
CA GLU A 164 -23.83 -18.48 18.28
C GLU A 164 -22.83 -17.37 17.94
N LEU A 165 -22.81 -16.30 18.75
CA LEU A 165 -21.80 -15.23 18.61
C LEU A 165 -20.49 -15.69 19.29
N PRO A 166 -19.33 -15.54 18.63
CA PRO A 166 -18.06 -15.98 19.17
C PRO A 166 -17.57 -15.09 20.32
N GLY A 167 -16.79 -15.70 21.22
CA GLY A 167 -16.18 -15.02 22.36
C GLY A 167 -17.18 -14.50 23.40
N GLU A 168 -16.67 -13.82 24.41
CA GLU A 168 -17.49 -13.18 25.44
C GLU A 168 -17.76 -11.72 25.07
N SER A 169 -19.00 -11.25 25.25
CA SER A 169 -19.37 -9.88 24.89
C SER A 169 -18.55 -8.80 25.61
N ALA A 170 -18.04 -9.09 26.81
CA ALA A 170 -17.15 -8.21 27.56
C ALA A 170 -15.76 -8.04 26.92
N GLN A 171 -15.34 -8.99 26.06
CA GLN A 171 -14.06 -8.96 25.35
C GLN A 171 -14.18 -8.28 23.98
N TRP A 172 -15.40 -7.99 23.52
CA TRP A 172 -15.59 -7.43 22.18
C TRP A 172 -15.05 -6.01 22.08
N ARG A 173 -14.20 -5.78 21.08
CA ARG A 173 -13.58 -4.47 20.83
C ARG A 173 -14.03 -3.90 19.50
N ARG A 174 -14.46 -2.64 19.51
CA ARG A 174 -14.76 -1.88 18.29
C ARG A 174 -13.49 -1.67 17.47
N ARG A 175 -13.48 -2.15 16.23
CA ARG A 175 -12.41 -1.84 15.26
C ARG A 175 -12.66 -0.49 14.58
N ALA A 176 -11.68 -0.03 13.81
CA ALA A 176 -11.84 1.15 12.95
C ALA A 176 -13.03 1.00 11.98
N ALA A 177 -13.29 -0.21 11.46
CA ALA A 177 -14.40 -0.48 10.55
C ALA A 177 -15.78 -0.21 11.17
N PHE A 178 -15.96 -0.45 12.48
CA PHE A 178 -17.19 -0.08 13.18
C PHE A 178 -17.41 1.45 13.17
N ARG A 179 -16.35 2.22 13.47
CA ARG A 179 -16.39 3.69 13.44
C ARG A 179 -16.67 4.20 12.02
N ALA A 180 -16.04 3.61 11.01
CA ALA A 180 -16.27 3.94 9.61
C ALA A 180 -17.72 3.70 9.20
N PHE A 181 -18.27 2.53 9.52
CA PHE A 181 -19.67 2.20 9.23
C PHE A 181 -20.64 3.15 9.96
N LYS A 182 -20.42 3.43 11.25
CA LYS A 182 -21.22 4.37 12.02
C LYS A 182 -21.22 5.77 11.41
N THR A 183 -20.04 6.28 11.04
CA THR A 183 -19.89 7.61 10.42
C THR A 183 -20.61 7.69 9.09
N MET A 184 -20.37 6.71 8.21
CA MET A 184 -21.03 6.62 6.91
C MET A 184 -22.55 6.54 7.07
N HIS A 185 -23.05 5.71 7.98
CA HIS A 185 -24.48 5.60 8.26
C HIS A 185 -25.07 6.94 8.73
N ASN A 186 -24.44 7.62 9.69
CA ASN A 186 -24.93 8.90 10.18
C ASN A 186 -24.96 9.99 9.10
N LEU A 187 -23.91 10.05 8.27
CA LEU A 187 -23.80 11.04 7.19
C LEU A 187 -24.73 10.74 6.01
N LEU A 188 -24.81 9.48 5.59
CA LEU A 188 -25.40 9.12 4.29
C LEU A 188 -26.75 8.40 4.40
N SER A 189 -27.17 7.95 5.59
CA SER A 189 -28.53 7.40 5.75
C SER A 189 -29.56 8.50 5.48
N GLY A 190 -30.51 8.21 4.59
CA GLY A 190 -31.49 9.16 4.08
C GLY A 190 -30.97 10.12 3.01
N ALA A 191 -29.67 10.06 2.67
CA ALA A 191 -29.11 10.90 1.62
C ALA A 191 -29.47 10.37 0.22
N CYS A 192 -29.70 11.29 -0.72
CA CYS A 192 -29.81 11.00 -2.14
C CYS A 192 -28.41 10.96 -2.76
N TYR A 193 -28.08 9.88 -3.46
CA TYR A 193 -26.87 9.83 -4.27
C TYR A 193 -27.06 10.62 -5.56
N HIS A 194 -26.22 11.61 -5.83
CA HIS A 194 -26.35 12.46 -7.00
C HIS A 194 -25.52 11.94 -8.18
N ARG A 195 -24.19 11.88 -8.02
CA ARG A 195 -23.29 11.44 -9.10
C ARG A 195 -21.88 11.09 -8.61
N ARG A 196 -21.16 10.36 -9.46
CA ARG A 196 -19.72 10.16 -9.35
C ARG A 196 -19.03 11.24 -10.16
N ILE A 197 -18.49 12.25 -9.49
CA ILE A 197 -17.82 13.39 -10.12
C ILE A 197 -16.46 12.97 -10.68
N CYS A 198 -15.69 12.21 -9.89
CA CYS A 198 -14.44 11.61 -10.31
C CYS A 198 -14.47 10.10 -10.03
N GLY A 199 -13.96 9.31 -10.98
CA GLY A 199 -13.99 7.85 -10.88
C GLY A 199 -12.97 7.12 -11.73
N LYS A 200 -11.93 7.83 -12.16
CA LYS A 200 -10.89 7.31 -13.05
C LYS A 200 -9.52 7.72 -12.52
N LYS A 201 -8.49 6.95 -12.88
CA LYS A 201 -7.08 7.24 -12.56
C LYS A 201 -6.75 7.29 -11.06
N GLY A 202 -7.60 6.71 -10.20
CA GLY A 202 -7.29 6.49 -8.79
C GLY A 202 -7.70 7.60 -7.83
N LEU A 203 -8.54 8.55 -8.28
CA LEU A 203 -9.26 9.52 -7.45
C LEU A 203 -10.76 9.24 -7.57
N GLU A 204 -11.42 9.11 -6.44
CA GLU A 204 -12.86 8.89 -6.31
C GLU A 204 -13.50 10.09 -5.62
N LEU A 205 -14.56 10.61 -6.22
CA LEU A 205 -15.31 11.76 -5.71
C LEU A 205 -16.79 11.52 -5.97
N HIS A 206 -17.55 11.35 -4.90
CA HIS A 206 -18.97 11.01 -4.93
C HIS A 206 -19.79 12.07 -4.25
N ALA A 207 -20.82 12.56 -4.92
CA ALA A 207 -21.72 13.59 -4.43
C ALA A 207 -23.03 12.99 -3.93
N PHE A 208 -23.43 13.45 -2.75
CA PHE A 208 -24.68 13.15 -2.07
C PHE A 208 -25.37 14.44 -1.68
N GLU A 209 -26.67 14.37 -1.52
CA GLU A 209 -27.50 15.44 -0.97
C GLU A 209 -28.30 14.87 0.19
N LYS A 210 -28.32 15.57 1.33
CA LYS A 210 -29.08 15.19 2.51
C LYS A 210 -29.61 16.45 3.17
N GLU A 211 -30.94 16.56 3.26
CA GLU A 211 -31.61 17.75 3.78
C GLU A 211 -31.11 18.99 3.01
N GLU A 212 -30.71 20.06 3.70
CA GLU A 212 -30.17 21.28 3.09
C GLU A 212 -28.64 21.26 2.94
N MET A 213 -28.04 20.06 2.90
CA MET A 213 -26.59 19.88 2.79
C MET A 213 -26.21 19.04 1.56
N GLN A 214 -25.17 19.48 0.86
CA GLN A 214 -24.45 18.64 -0.09
C GLN A 214 -23.22 18.03 0.59
N VAL A 215 -23.00 16.74 0.41
CA VAL A 215 -21.86 15.99 0.96
C VAL A 215 -21.05 15.36 -0.15
N HIS A 216 -19.75 15.64 -0.18
CA HIS A 216 -18.80 14.92 -1.04
C HIS A 216 -18.00 13.92 -0.21
N ALA A 217 -17.96 12.66 -0.65
CA ALA A 217 -17.00 11.68 -0.19
C ALA A 217 -15.82 11.60 -1.16
N VAL A 218 -14.60 11.84 -0.66
CA VAL A 218 -13.38 11.94 -1.47
C VAL A 218 -12.32 10.99 -0.94
N TRP A 219 -11.71 10.20 -1.82
CA TRP A 219 -10.55 9.37 -1.50
C TRP A 219 -9.73 9.04 -2.74
N THR A 220 -8.55 8.49 -2.51
CA THR A 220 -7.69 7.96 -3.55
C THR A 220 -7.52 6.44 -3.43
N ARG A 221 -7.00 5.81 -4.47
CA ARG A 221 -6.56 4.42 -4.39
C ARG A 221 -5.37 4.25 -3.45
N ASN A 222 -5.10 3.00 -3.10
CA ASN A 222 -4.14 2.69 -2.06
C ASN A 222 -2.75 3.35 -2.26
N GLY A 223 -2.29 4.04 -1.22
CA GLY A 223 -1.01 4.77 -1.19
C GLY A 223 -0.90 5.95 -2.15
N LYS A 224 -2.00 6.45 -2.70
CA LYS A 224 -2.02 7.64 -3.55
C LYS A 224 -2.44 8.88 -2.75
N LEU A 225 -2.09 10.04 -3.29
CA LEU A 225 -2.52 11.33 -2.78
C LEU A 225 -3.14 12.14 -3.91
N ALA A 226 -4.08 13.02 -3.59
CA ALA A 226 -4.56 14.08 -4.47
C ALA A 226 -4.53 15.39 -3.68
N ARG A 227 -3.98 16.47 -4.24
CA ARG A 227 -3.87 17.74 -3.53
C ARG A 227 -5.22 18.43 -3.49
N ALA A 228 -5.65 18.87 -2.31
CA ALA A 228 -6.98 19.43 -2.13
C ALA A 228 -7.23 20.65 -3.03
N ASN A 229 -6.23 21.54 -3.14
CA ASN A 229 -6.27 22.73 -3.99
C ASN A 229 -6.10 22.46 -5.51
N GLU A 230 -5.80 21.23 -5.91
CA GLU A 230 -5.82 20.80 -7.32
C GLU A 230 -7.11 20.03 -7.67
N VAL A 231 -7.93 19.72 -6.67
CA VAL A 231 -9.23 19.04 -6.81
C VAL A 231 -10.39 20.02 -6.76
N TYR A 232 -10.36 20.99 -5.83
CA TYR A 232 -11.41 21.99 -5.66
C TYR A 232 -10.84 23.40 -5.82
N THR A 233 -11.71 24.35 -6.22
CA THR A 233 -11.35 25.78 -6.22
C THR A 233 -11.17 26.31 -4.80
N GLU A 234 -10.39 27.37 -4.64
CA GLU A 234 -10.20 28.03 -3.33
C GLU A 234 -11.52 28.50 -2.72
N ALA A 235 -12.43 29.07 -3.53
CA ALA A 235 -13.77 29.45 -3.10
C ALA A 235 -14.56 28.25 -2.54
N THR A 236 -14.50 27.10 -3.22
CA THR A 236 -15.16 25.87 -2.77
C THR A 236 -14.57 25.36 -1.45
N LEU A 237 -13.25 25.39 -1.29
CA LEU A 237 -12.58 24.94 -0.08
C LEU A 237 -12.87 25.85 1.12
N SER A 238 -12.90 27.16 0.90
CA SER A 238 -13.23 28.15 1.93
C SER A 238 -14.69 28.09 2.38
N ALA A 239 -15.59 27.61 1.52
CA ALA A 239 -17.02 27.47 1.83
C ALA A 239 -17.38 26.14 2.53
N VAL A 240 -16.42 25.25 2.79
CA VAL A 240 -16.69 23.96 3.46
C VAL A 240 -17.22 24.22 4.88
N THR A 241 -18.40 23.69 5.19
CA THR A 241 -19.02 23.83 6.51
C THR A 241 -18.55 22.77 7.49
N SER A 242 -18.25 21.56 7.01
CA SER A 242 -17.77 20.46 7.84
C SER A 242 -16.80 19.55 7.10
N ILE A 243 -15.73 19.16 7.79
CA ILE A 243 -14.71 18.23 7.31
C ILE A 243 -14.69 17.06 8.29
N ARG A 244 -15.13 15.88 7.85
CA ARG A 244 -15.22 14.69 8.71
C ARG A 244 -14.39 13.55 8.16
N THR A 245 -13.55 12.96 9.00
CA THR A 245 -12.79 11.75 8.66
C THR A 245 -13.71 10.54 8.54
N ARG A 246 -13.23 9.49 7.87
CA ARG A 246 -13.84 8.15 7.86
C ARG A 246 -14.31 7.71 9.26
N ASP A 247 -13.53 7.95 10.30
CA ASP A 247 -13.83 7.49 11.66
C ASP A 247 -14.77 8.42 12.44
N GLY A 248 -15.20 9.53 11.85
CA GLY A 248 -16.18 10.44 12.41
C GLY A 248 -15.60 11.65 13.13
N VAL A 249 -14.27 11.81 13.13
CA VAL A 249 -13.58 12.96 13.71
C VAL A 249 -13.80 14.19 12.82
N ILE A 250 -14.20 15.30 13.44
CA ILE A 250 -14.31 16.59 12.75
C ILE A 250 -12.94 17.27 12.76
N LEU A 251 -12.42 17.59 11.58
CA LEU A 251 -11.15 18.28 11.44
C LEU A 251 -11.37 19.80 11.50
N LYS A 252 -10.43 20.50 12.17
CA LYS A 252 -10.44 21.97 12.26
C LYS A 252 -10.06 22.65 10.95
N SER A 253 -9.27 21.98 10.13
CA SER A 253 -8.80 22.47 8.83
C SER A 253 -8.70 21.33 7.84
N LEU A 254 -8.76 21.68 6.55
CA LEU A 254 -8.64 20.73 5.48
C LEU A 254 -7.18 20.25 5.36
N PRO A 255 -6.94 18.93 5.26
CA PRO A 255 -5.62 18.41 4.91
C PRO A 255 -5.19 18.87 3.51
N ASP A 256 -3.90 19.13 3.32
CA ASP A 256 -3.33 19.45 1.99
C ASP A 256 -3.62 18.38 0.93
N HIS A 257 -3.82 17.12 1.36
CA HIS A 257 -4.06 16.00 0.48
C HIS A 257 -5.23 15.13 0.92
N PHE A 258 -6.03 14.70 -0.04
CA PHE A 258 -6.86 13.50 0.08
C PHE A 258 -5.99 12.25 -0.06
N SER A 259 -6.32 11.23 0.71
CA SER A 259 -5.58 9.97 0.76
C SER A 259 -6.50 8.78 0.53
N GLU A 260 -5.97 7.59 0.77
CA GLU A 260 -6.74 6.37 0.67
C GLU A 260 -7.88 6.32 1.71
N SER A 261 -7.77 7.00 2.86
CA SER A 261 -8.89 7.10 3.80
C SER A 261 -9.96 8.07 3.30
N PRO A 262 -11.24 7.69 3.21
CA PRO A 262 -12.32 8.60 2.87
C PRO A 262 -12.38 9.82 3.78
N LEU A 263 -12.57 10.98 3.16
CA LEU A 263 -12.88 12.25 3.81
C LEU A 263 -14.24 12.73 3.30
N TYR A 264 -15.10 13.16 4.22
CA TYR A 264 -16.41 13.71 3.91
C TYR A 264 -16.38 15.21 4.08
N LEU A 265 -16.67 15.93 3.00
CA LEU A 265 -16.78 17.39 2.97
C LEU A 265 -18.25 17.76 2.83
N SER A 266 -18.73 18.69 3.64
CA SER A 266 -20.11 19.16 3.59
C SER A 266 -20.17 20.66 3.28
N TRP A 267 -21.21 21.05 2.56
CA TRP A 267 -21.56 22.44 2.25
C TRP A 267 -23.07 22.60 2.39
N GLU A 268 -23.55 23.83 2.58
CA GLU A 268 -24.97 24.13 2.39
C GLU A 268 -25.37 23.86 0.94
N SER A 269 -26.58 23.36 0.70
CA SER A 269 -27.07 23.02 -0.65
C SER A 269 -27.11 24.22 -1.60
N SER A 270 -27.15 25.45 -1.07
CA SER A 270 -27.05 26.71 -1.82
C SER A 270 -25.64 26.97 -2.37
N THR A 271 -24.61 26.31 -1.83
CA THR A 271 -23.21 26.54 -2.19
C THR A 271 -22.87 25.87 -3.52
N SER A 272 -22.34 26.66 -4.46
CA SER A 272 -21.77 26.10 -5.69
C SER A 272 -20.44 25.40 -5.39
N VAL A 273 -20.41 24.07 -5.56
CA VAL A 273 -19.22 23.26 -5.31
C VAL A 273 -18.56 22.88 -6.63
N GLU A 274 -17.41 23.50 -6.91
CA GLU A 274 -16.70 23.33 -8.17
C GLU A 274 -15.48 22.41 -8.02
N VAL A 275 -15.48 21.32 -8.80
CA VAL A 275 -14.33 20.41 -8.93
C VAL A 275 -13.54 20.79 -10.19
N LEU A 276 -12.25 21.02 -10.01
CA LEU A 276 -11.36 21.43 -11.09
C LEU A 276 -11.24 20.33 -12.16
N PRO A 277 -11.24 20.67 -13.46
CA PRO A 277 -11.02 19.70 -14.54
C PRO A 277 -9.67 18.98 -14.44
N SER A 278 -8.70 19.59 -13.76
CA SER A 278 -7.37 19.03 -13.51
C SER A 278 -7.31 18.03 -12.34
N ALA A 279 -8.43 17.81 -11.63
CA ALA A 279 -8.48 16.95 -10.44
C ALA A 279 -7.88 15.56 -10.74
N ALA A 280 -6.77 15.26 -10.06
CA ALA A 280 -6.02 14.03 -10.26
C ALA A 280 -5.22 13.67 -9.02
N ILE A 281 -4.76 12.42 -8.98
CA ILE A 281 -3.74 12.02 -8.02
C ILE A 281 -2.38 12.65 -8.37
N VAL A 282 -1.56 12.90 -7.36
CA VAL A 282 -0.16 13.31 -7.51
C VAL A 282 0.57 12.24 -8.35
N PRO A 283 1.07 12.60 -9.56
CA PRO A 283 1.57 11.61 -10.50
C PRO A 283 2.71 10.78 -9.91
N GLN A 284 2.57 9.45 -10.00
CA GLN A 284 3.58 8.46 -9.61
C GLN A 284 3.98 8.45 -8.13
N ALA A 285 3.55 9.40 -7.30
CA ALA A 285 3.84 9.40 -5.87
C ALA A 285 3.18 8.21 -5.16
N ILE A 286 3.85 7.72 -4.13
CA ILE A 286 3.35 6.71 -3.21
C ILE A 286 3.65 7.14 -1.78
N VAL A 287 2.66 7.02 -0.91
CA VAL A 287 2.79 7.32 0.51
C VAL A 287 2.31 6.19 1.38
N ASP A 288 2.86 6.11 2.58
CA ASP A 288 2.29 5.28 3.63
C ASP A 288 1.08 5.97 4.25
N ARG A 289 0.30 5.22 5.03
CA ARG A 289 -0.67 5.83 5.94
C ARG A 289 0.12 6.69 6.94
N PRO A 290 -0.24 7.96 7.13
CA PRO A 290 0.41 8.77 8.15
C PRO A 290 0.14 8.18 9.54
N GLU A 291 1.14 8.27 10.41
CA GLU A 291 0.97 8.00 11.84
C GLU A 291 -0.02 8.99 12.46
N MET A 292 -0.54 8.67 13.65
CA MET A 292 -1.42 9.59 14.38
C MET A 292 -0.73 10.96 14.52
N GLU A 293 -1.48 12.03 14.26
CA GLU A 293 -1.00 13.43 14.24
C GLU A 293 -0.07 13.81 13.08
N TYR A 294 0.40 12.88 12.26
CA TYR A 294 1.21 13.21 11.08
C TYR A 294 0.35 13.41 9.82
N ALA A 295 0.88 14.18 8.86
CA ALA A 295 0.30 14.36 7.54
C ALA A 295 1.37 14.64 6.48
N TYR A 296 0.96 14.57 5.22
CA TYR A 296 1.79 15.00 4.09
C TYR A 296 1.37 16.42 3.67
N TYR A 297 2.35 17.33 3.64
CA TYR A 297 2.18 18.73 3.26
C TYR A 297 2.83 18.98 1.90
N SER A 298 2.17 19.77 1.06
CA SER A 298 2.69 20.09 -0.26
C SER A 298 3.76 21.17 -0.18
N PHE A 299 4.81 21.03 -0.98
CA PHE A 299 5.76 22.11 -1.24
C PHE A 299 5.73 22.45 -2.73
N ARG A 300 5.64 23.75 -3.04
CA ARG A 300 5.75 24.25 -4.41
C ARG A 300 6.32 25.66 -4.43
N SER A 301 7.20 25.93 -5.39
CA SER A 301 7.73 27.24 -5.76
C SER A 301 7.85 27.31 -7.29
N ASP A 302 8.36 28.42 -7.82
CA ASP A 302 8.55 28.59 -9.28
C ASP A 302 9.42 27.50 -9.91
N ALA A 303 10.41 27.00 -9.16
CA ALA A 303 11.39 26.04 -9.66
C ALA A 303 11.19 24.63 -9.10
N TRP A 304 10.53 24.47 -7.96
CA TRP A 304 10.51 23.22 -7.21
C TRP A 304 9.11 22.78 -6.83
N ARG A 305 8.97 21.46 -6.71
CA ARG A 305 7.82 20.83 -6.07
C ARG A 305 8.26 19.68 -5.19
N GLY A 306 7.40 19.30 -4.26
CA GLY A 306 7.71 18.24 -3.32
C GLY A 306 6.59 17.96 -2.34
N ALA A 307 6.92 17.13 -1.36
CA ALA A 307 6.09 16.92 -0.19
C ALA A 307 6.98 16.74 1.05
N VAL A 308 6.43 17.11 2.20
CA VAL A 308 7.04 16.96 3.52
C VAL A 308 6.09 16.17 4.42
N TYR A 309 6.64 15.24 5.21
CA TYR A 309 5.93 14.47 6.21
C TYR A 309 6.21 15.05 7.59
N ALA A 310 5.17 15.56 8.27
CA ALA A 310 5.32 16.31 9.52
C ALA A 310 4.07 16.19 10.41
N ARG A 311 4.15 16.61 11.68
CA ARG A 311 3.04 16.58 12.65
C ARG A 311 2.05 17.73 12.51
N SER A 312 2.50 18.83 11.92
CA SER A 312 1.71 20.04 11.80
C SER A 312 2.15 20.83 10.58
N ARG A 313 1.31 21.80 10.18
CA ARG A 313 1.68 22.76 9.14
C ARG A 313 2.90 23.58 9.55
N GLN A 314 3.00 23.96 10.83
CA GLN A 314 4.14 24.71 11.36
C GLN A 314 5.45 23.91 11.26
N ASP A 315 5.42 22.64 11.65
CA ASP A 315 6.56 21.73 11.54
C ASP A 315 6.96 21.53 10.08
N ALA A 316 5.97 21.36 9.19
CA ALA A 316 6.20 21.25 7.76
C ALA A 316 6.88 22.51 7.20
N ASP A 317 6.40 23.70 7.56
CA ASP A 317 6.96 24.97 7.11
C ASP A 317 8.41 25.16 7.61
N GLN A 318 8.71 24.77 8.86
CA GLN A 318 10.08 24.77 9.39
C GLN A 318 11.01 23.81 8.63
N LEU A 319 10.54 22.58 8.39
CA LEU A 319 11.28 21.60 7.58
C LEU A 319 11.49 22.10 6.16
N ILE A 320 10.49 22.70 5.51
CA ILE A 320 10.60 23.29 4.17
C ILE A 320 11.66 24.40 4.16
N ALA A 321 11.61 25.32 5.12
CA ALA A 321 12.53 26.43 5.20
C ALA A 321 13.99 25.97 5.32
N ALA A 322 14.25 24.93 6.09
CA ALA A 322 15.59 24.39 6.34
C ALA A 322 16.08 23.40 5.26
N LEU A 323 15.18 22.64 4.64
CA LEU A 323 15.51 21.52 3.74
C LEU A 323 15.32 21.82 2.26
N LYS A 324 14.74 22.97 1.89
CA LYS A 324 14.56 23.32 0.49
C LYS A 324 15.90 23.30 -0.28
N PRO A 325 15.90 22.95 -1.57
CA PRO A 325 17.14 22.74 -2.34
C PRO A 325 18.13 23.91 -2.33
N GLU A 326 17.65 25.15 -2.17
CA GLU A 326 18.48 26.36 -2.07
C GLU A 326 19.26 26.45 -0.75
N VAL A 327 18.78 25.79 0.31
CA VAL A 327 19.29 25.94 1.68
C VAL A 327 20.03 24.70 2.18
N ILE A 328 19.58 23.49 1.83
CA ILE A 328 20.06 22.21 2.39
C ILE A 328 21.56 21.93 2.18
N GLY A 329 22.24 22.74 1.36
CA GLY A 329 23.69 22.73 1.22
C GLY A 329 24.23 21.51 0.46
N SER A 330 25.51 21.25 0.67
CA SER A 330 26.27 20.18 0.01
C SER A 330 27.10 19.38 1.02
N PRO A 331 27.43 18.11 0.72
CA PRO A 331 28.17 17.25 1.64
C PRO A 331 29.59 17.77 1.92
N THR A 332 29.98 17.82 3.20
CA THR A 332 31.34 18.08 3.70
C THR A 332 32.09 16.76 3.97
N ALA A 333 33.39 16.81 4.26
CA ALA A 333 34.18 15.60 4.56
C ALA A 333 33.61 14.81 5.75
N GLU A 334 33.16 15.52 6.79
CA GLU A 334 32.64 14.94 8.05
C GLU A 334 31.21 14.41 7.93
N THR A 335 30.38 15.04 7.09
CA THR A 335 28.97 14.67 6.93
C THR A 335 28.76 13.60 5.85
N THR A 336 29.76 13.38 4.97
CA THR A 336 29.65 12.45 3.85
C THR A 336 29.57 11.01 4.31
N LEU A 337 28.40 10.38 4.11
CA LEU A 337 28.22 8.94 4.27
C LEU A 337 28.68 8.18 3.02
N ARG A 338 28.43 8.76 1.84
CA ARG A 338 28.84 8.16 0.56
C ARG A 338 28.84 9.19 -0.57
N LYS A 339 29.94 9.27 -1.33
CA LYS A 339 30.04 10.08 -2.54
C LYS A 339 30.43 9.22 -3.74
N ALA A 340 29.46 8.92 -4.60
CA ALA A 340 29.69 8.15 -5.83
C ALA A 340 28.77 8.65 -6.96
N ARG A 341 27.80 7.82 -7.40
CA ARG A 341 26.77 8.27 -8.37
C ARG A 341 25.72 9.20 -7.75
N ASN A 342 25.61 9.13 -6.42
CA ASN A 342 24.81 9.98 -5.58
C ASN A 342 25.72 10.51 -4.45
N ALA A 343 25.42 11.71 -3.96
CA ALA A 343 25.89 12.23 -2.67
C ALA A 343 24.89 11.78 -1.61
N ILE A 344 25.40 11.22 -0.52
CA ILE A 344 24.63 10.88 0.68
C ILE A 344 25.37 11.45 1.87
N TRP A 345 24.70 12.27 2.67
CA TRP A 345 25.27 12.89 3.86
C TRP A 345 24.22 13.03 4.96
N ALA A 346 24.69 13.16 6.20
CA ALA A 346 23.86 13.42 7.36
C ALA A 346 23.78 14.92 7.65
N ILE A 347 22.61 15.38 8.12
CA ILE A 347 22.38 16.71 8.67
C ILE A 347 21.64 16.58 10.00
N LYS A 348 21.69 17.59 10.87
CA LYS A 348 20.83 17.63 12.06
C LYS A 348 19.37 17.82 11.64
N ASP A 349 18.45 17.21 12.39
CA ASP A 349 17.02 17.44 12.16
C ASP A 349 16.64 18.86 12.61
N PRO A 350 16.06 19.70 11.73
CA PRO A 350 15.62 21.06 12.09
C PRO A 350 14.61 21.11 13.24
N LEU A 351 13.82 20.05 13.45
CA LEU A 351 12.82 19.98 14.52
C LEU A 351 13.37 19.37 15.81
N ASN A 352 14.49 18.63 15.74
CA ASN A 352 15.08 17.97 16.90
C ASN A 352 16.61 17.83 16.75
N ALA A 353 17.36 18.66 17.47
CA ALA A 353 18.82 18.70 17.37
C ALA A 353 19.54 17.39 17.77
N GLU A 354 18.89 16.51 18.53
CA GLU A 354 19.42 15.20 18.94
C GLU A 354 19.26 14.13 17.85
N GLN A 355 18.42 14.41 16.84
CA GLN A 355 18.19 13.51 15.72
C GLN A 355 18.95 13.97 14.48
N SER A 356 19.15 13.03 13.56
CA SER A 356 19.83 13.28 12.30
C SER A 356 18.97 12.80 11.14
N LEU A 357 19.01 13.56 10.06
CA LEU A 357 18.41 13.21 8.78
C LEU A 357 19.49 12.81 7.78
N VAL A 358 19.11 11.98 6.81
CA VAL A 358 19.97 11.57 5.70
C VAL A 358 19.47 12.19 4.41
N VAL A 359 20.32 12.98 3.77
CA VAL A 359 20.04 13.60 2.48
C VAL A 359 20.67 12.79 1.36
N LYS A 360 19.91 12.54 0.30
CA LYS A 360 20.36 11.84 -0.90
C LYS A 360 20.11 12.69 -2.14
N LYS A 361 21.19 13.10 -2.82
CA LYS A 361 21.15 13.84 -4.09
C LYS A 361 21.89 13.08 -5.20
N PRO A 362 21.32 12.92 -6.40
CA PRO A 362 22.05 12.34 -7.53
C PRO A 362 23.09 13.32 -8.08
N ILE A 363 24.32 12.83 -8.32
CA ILE A 363 25.42 13.63 -8.92
C ILE A 363 25.61 13.27 -10.39
N ARG A 364 25.46 11.98 -10.72
CA ARG A 364 25.73 11.49 -12.09
C ARG A 364 24.66 10.52 -12.56
N VAL A 365 24.25 10.69 -13.81
CA VAL A 365 23.39 9.77 -14.55
C VAL A 365 24.09 9.42 -15.85
N ALA A 366 24.11 8.13 -16.21
CA ALA A 366 24.69 7.69 -17.47
C ALA A 366 23.82 8.20 -18.64
N TRP A 367 24.43 8.63 -19.75
CA TRP A 367 23.70 9.24 -20.88
C TRP A 367 22.54 8.37 -21.38
N HIS A 368 22.75 7.06 -21.58
CA HIS A 368 21.71 6.15 -22.06
C HIS A 368 20.55 6.02 -21.06
N LYS A 369 20.78 6.28 -19.76
CA LYS A 369 19.72 6.31 -18.75
C LYS A 369 18.90 7.59 -18.81
N ARG A 370 19.42 8.70 -19.34
CA ARG A 370 18.62 9.91 -19.58
C ARG A 370 17.51 9.66 -20.61
N ILE A 371 17.78 8.77 -21.57
CA ILE A 371 16.83 8.35 -22.59
C ILE A 371 15.89 7.26 -22.03
N LEU A 372 16.46 6.15 -21.53
CA LEU A 372 15.69 4.98 -21.10
C LEU A 372 14.83 5.18 -19.84
N ASP A 373 15.12 6.20 -19.03
CA ASP A 373 14.39 6.49 -17.80
C ASP A 373 13.51 7.77 -17.93
N ARG A 374 13.31 8.34 -19.12
CA ARG A 374 12.55 9.60 -19.31
C ARG A 374 11.10 9.53 -18.79
N SER A 375 10.46 8.38 -18.87
CA SER A 375 9.09 8.15 -18.36
C SER A 375 9.04 7.70 -16.88
N LYS A 376 10.19 7.56 -16.22
CA LYS A 376 10.25 7.11 -14.83
C LYS A 376 10.26 8.32 -13.89
N PRO A 377 9.84 8.13 -12.62
CA PRO A 377 9.99 9.18 -11.64
C PRO A 377 11.47 9.55 -11.42
N SER A 378 11.68 10.75 -10.89
CA SER A 378 13.00 11.20 -10.44
C SER A 378 13.67 10.19 -9.49
N LYS A 379 14.99 10.24 -9.33
CA LYS A 379 15.68 9.29 -8.43
C LYS A 379 15.23 9.44 -6.98
N SER A 380 14.94 10.67 -6.57
CA SER A 380 14.42 10.98 -5.25
C SER A 380 12.99 10.50 -5.07
N LEU A 381 12.08 10.77 -6.02
CA LEU A 381 10.72 10.25 -5.94
C LEU A 381 10.68 8.72 -5.97
N ARG A 382 11.60 8.06 -6.69
CA ARG A 382 11.77 6.59 -6.59
C ARG A 382 12.23 6.12 -5.22
N SER A 383 13.10 6.87 -4.55
CA SER A 383 13.57 6.53 -3.19
C SER A 383 12.45 6.76 -2.18
N TRP A 384 11.70 7.85 -2.32
CA TRP A 384 10.47 8.11 -1.56
C TRP A 384 9.48 6.97 -1.73
N ASN A 385 9.04 6.70 -2.96
CA ASN A 385 8.06 5.66 -3.25
C ASN A 385 8.49 4.28 -2.75
N GLY A 386 9.76 3.92 -2.91
CA GLY A 386 10.27 2.64 -2.46
C GLY A 386 10.33 2.52 -0.94
N THR A 387 10.57 3.63 -0.24
CA THR A 387 10.56 3.69 1.23
C THR A 387 9.13 3.63 1.74
N SER A 388 8.23 4.47 1.22
CA SER A 388 6.81 4.46 1.55
C SER A 388 6.16 3.09 1.33
N GLU A 389 6.45 2.40 0.22
CA GLU A 389 5.93 1.04 -0.01
C GLU A 389 6.45 -0.01 0.98
N LEU A 390 7.67 0.13 1.48
CA LEU A 390 8.17 -0.76 2.54
C LEU A 390 7.45 -0.48 3.86
N GLN A 391 7.25 0.80 4.21
CA GLN A 391 6.53 1.20 5.42
C GLN A 391 5.07 0.71 5.39
N ARG A 392 4.37 0.88 4.27
CA ARG A 392 3.02 0.32 4.03
C ARG A 392 2.93 -1.18 4.30
N ARG A 393 4.01 -1.88 3.98
CA ARG A 393 4.14 -3.33 4.14
C ARG A 393 4.70 -3.71 5.50
N GLY A 394 4.93 -2.77 6.42
CA GLY A 394 5.53 -3.04 7.73
C GLY A 394 6.91 -3.66 7.64
N ILE A 395 7.69 -3.24 6.64
CA ILE A 395 9.10 -3.58 6.51
C ILE A 395 9.91 -2.38 6.97
N GLU A 396 10.73 -2.60 7.99
CA GLU A 396 11.56 -1.56 8.59
C GLU A 396 12.46 -0.87 7.55
N THR A 397 12.41 0.46 7.55
CA THR A 397 13.18 1.37 6.70
C THR A 397 13.18 2.74 7.38
N PRO A 398 14.21 3.59 7.21
CA PRO A 398 14.18 4.93 7.80
C PRO A 398 13.02 5.74 7.24
N LYS A 399 12.26 6.42 8.11
CA LYS A 399 11.03 7.08 7.69
C LYS A 399 11.31 8.23 6.73
N VAL A 400 10.42 8.41 5.76
CA VAL A 400 10.51 9.53 4.83
C VAL A 400 10.25 10.85 5.58
N VAL A 401 11.01 11.89 5.24
CA VAL A 401 10.80 13.25 5.77
C VAL A 401 10.40 14.20 4.65
N ALA A 402 11.15 14.20 3.55
CA ALA A 402 10.82 15.05 2.41
C ALA A 402 11.35 14.50 1.09
N TYR A 403 10.72 14.92 -0.01
CA TYR A 403 11.35 14.88 -1.33
C TYR A 403 11.08 16.18 -2.07
N PHE A 404 12.08 16.60 -2.86
CA PHE A 404 12.00 17.77 -3.72
C PHE A 404 12.46 17.41 -5.12
N GLU A 405 11.79 17.92 -6.14
CA GLU A 405 12.18 17.79 -7.54
C GLU A 405 11.91 19.08 -8.31
N HIS A 406 12.77 19.36 -9.27
CA HIS A 406 12.63 20.54 -10.11
C HIS A 406 11.42 20.39 -11.04
N GLU A 407 10.67 21.47 -11.28
CA GLU A 407 9.49 21.46 -12.17
C GLU A 407 9.86 21.09 -13.61
N ASP A 408 11.00 21.58 -14.10
CA ASP A 408 11.62 21.12 -15.35
C ASP A 408 12.21 19.70 -15.24
N SER A 409 11.48 18.73 -15.83
CA SER A 409 11.86 17.31 -15.91
C SER A 409 13.20 17.02 -16.63
N THR A 410 13.75 17.97 -17.39
CA THR A 410 15.04 17.82 -18.06
C THR A 410 16.23 17.94 -17.09
N LYS A 411 16.02 18.59 -15.94
CA LYS A 411 17.00 18.71 -14.85
C LYS A 411 17.06 17.44 -13.99
N VAL A 412 17.46 16.32 -14.60
CA VAL A 412 17.43 14.96 -14.00
C VAL A 412 18.27 14.81 -12.71
N LEU A 413 19.20 15.72 -12.44
CA LEU A 413 20.03 15.73 -11.24
C LEU A 413 19.45 16.57 -10.09
N ASP A 414 18.44 17.38 -10.39
CA ASP A 414 17.86 18.35 -9.48
C ASP A 414 16.66 17.72 -8.79
N ASN A 415 16.99 16.82 -7.86
CA ASN A 415 16.03 16.17 -6.97
C ASN A 415 16.71 15.69 -5.69
N TRP A 416 16.01 15.80 -4.55
CA TRP A 416 16.49 15.48 -3.21
C TRP A 416 15.51 14.53 -2.53
N PHE A 417 16.05 13.55 -1.83
CA PHE A 417 15.31 12.66 -0.96
C PHE A 417 15.90 12.76 0.45
N ILE A 418 15.04 12.98 1.43
CA ILE A 418 15.39 13.13 2.84
C ILE A 418 14.58 12.12 3.65
N CYS A 419 15.26 11.39 4.51
CA CYS A 419 14.68 10.44 5.45
C CYS A 419 15.38 10.57 6.80
N GLU A 420 14.82 9.97 7.83
CA GLU A 420 15.48 9.79 9.13
C GLU A 420 16.80 9.01 8.98
N HIS A 421 17.71 9.17 9.94
CA HIS A 421 18.86 8.28 10.08
C HIS A 421 18.43 6.96 10.75
N ALA A 422 18.97 5.83 10.29
CA ALA A 422 18.57 4.50 10.76
C ALA A 422 19.00 4.14 12.20
N ASN A 423 19.61 5.07 12.93
CA ASN A 423 20.19 4.90 14.27
C ASN A 423 21.17 3.72 14.41
N THR A 424 21.73 3.25 13.30
CA THR A 424 22.81 2.27 13.26
C THR A 424 23.62 2.48 11.99
N ARG A 425 24.92 2.18 12.07
CA ARG A 425 25.80 2.07 10.90
C ARG A 425 26.15 0.64 10.56
N THR A 426 25.84 -0.31 11.47
CA THR A 426 26.14 -1.72 11.25
C THR A 426 25.28 -2.28 10.13
N SER A 427 25.92 -2.91 9.15
CA SER A 427 25.23 -3.57 8.03
C SER A 427 25.45 -5.08 8.04
N VAL A 428 24.55 -5.84 7.40
CA VAL A 428 24.71 -7.29 7.21
C VAL A 428 26.05 -7.62 6.55
N ARG A 429 26.55 -6.75 5.66
CA ARG A 429 27.87 -6.93 5.04
C ARG A 429 29.01 -6.90 6.06
N GLU A 430 28.95 -5.98 7.03
CA GLU A 430 29.99 -5.89 8.06
C GLU A 430 29.99 -7.12 8.95
N ILE A 431 28.81 -7.61 9.33
CA ILE A 431 28.64 -8.84 10.10
C ILE A 431 29.18 -10.04 9.30
N PHE A 432 28.78 -10.18 8.04
CA PHE A 432 29.30 -11.24 7.15
C PHE A 432 30.83 -11.18 6.99
N ASN A 433 31.43 -10.00 6.85
CA ASN A 433 32.88 -9.87 6.76
C ASN A 433 33.56 -10.38 8.04
N GLY A 434 32.95 -10.18 9.21
CA GLY A 434 33.45 -10.69 10.48
C GLY A 434 33.59 -12.22 10.48
N TYR A 435 32.53 -12.93 10.07
CA TYR A 435 32.55 -14.39 9.96
C TYR A 435 33.52 -14.90 8.86
N VAL A 436 33.62 -14.19 7.74
CA VAL A 436 34.56 -14.54 6.65
C VAL A 436 36.01 -14.44 7.09
N ILE A 437 36.35 -13.54 8.02
CA ILE A 437 37.70 -13.39 8.58
C ILE A 437 37.95 -14.39 9.75
N GLY A 438 36.97 -15.25 10.05
CA GLY A 438 37.13 -16.36 11.01
C GLY A 438 36.68 -16.06 12.43
N LYS A 439 35.95 -14.96 12.68
CA LYS A 439 35.33 -14.73 13.99
C LYS A 439 34.20 -15.74 14.21
N GLU A 440 34.22 -16.44 15.34
CA GLU A 440 33.18 -17.40 15.71
C GLU A 440 31.87 -16.68 16.07
N THR A 441 31.96 -15.56 16.78
CA THR A 441 30.81 -14.73 17.17
C THR A 441 30.99 -13.27 16.78
N ILE A 442 29.89 -12.62 16.42
CA ILE A 442 29.82 -11.18 16.16
C ILE A 442 28.75 -10.59 17.06
N LYS A 443 29.17 -9.76 18.03
CA LYS A 443 28.25 -9.14 19.02
C LYS A 443 27.39 -10.19 19.74
N GLY A 444 28.01 -11.31 20.13
CA GLY A 444 27.36 -12.40 20.86
C GLY A 444 26.59 -13.41 20.01
N LEU A 445 26.51 -13.23 18.69
CA LEU A 445 25.77 -14.12 17.79
C LEU A 445 26.69 -15.01 16.95
N THR A 446 26.36 -16.31 16.88
CA THR A 446 26.93 -17.26 15.90
C THR A 446 26.45 -16.93 14.49
N PHE A 447 27.07 -17.51 13.46
CA PHE A 447 26.63 -17.31 12.09
C PHE A 447 25.21 -17.86 11.88
N GLU A 448 24.92 -19.01 12.46
CA GLU A 448 23.67 -19.75 12.35
C GLU A 448 22.50 -18.97 12.95
N ASP A 449 22.68 -18.41 14.14
CA ASP A 449 21.67 -17.59 14.83
C ASP A 449 21.35 -16.32 14.04
N PHE A 450 22.39 -15.65 13.56
CA PHE A 450 22.24 -14.46 12.72
C PHE A 450 21.54 -14.80 11.40
N ALA A 451 21.96 -15.87 10.73
CA ALA A 451 21.41 -16.30 9.46
C ALA A 451 19.94 -16.70 9.59
N LYS A 452 19.54 -17.38 10.67
CA LYS A 452 18.15 -17.77 10.92
C LYS A 452 17.21 -16.56 10.95
N GLN A 453 17.55 -15.53 11.73
CA GLN A 453 16.77 -14.29 11.81
C GLN A 453 16.79 -13.51 10.48
N LEU A 454 17.94 -13.47 9.78
CA LEU A 454 18.05 -12.82 8.47
C LEU A 454 17.19 -13.51 7.41
N ILE A 455 17.14 -14.85 7.39
CA ILE A 455 16.31 -15.62 6.46
C ILE A 455 14.84 -15.35 6.71
N GLU A 456 14.41 -15.31 7.98
CA GLU A 456 13.03 -14.97 8.34
C GLU A 456 12.64 -13.57 7.84
N PHE A 457 13.51 -12.58 8.07
CA PHE A 457 13.33 -11.23 7.53
C PHE A 457 13.20 -11.20 6.00
N VAL A 458 14.11 -11.87 5.28
CA VAL A 458 14.10 -11.92 3.81
C VAL A 458 12.87 -12.67 3.28
N ARG A 459 12.42 -13.72 3.98
CA ARG A 459 11.18 -14.43 3.64
C ARG A 459 9.96 -13.53 3.81
N ASN A 460 9.86 -12.81 4.94
CA ASN A 460 8.78 -11.85 5.17
C ASN A 460 8.74 -10.77 4.07
N LEU A 461 9.89 -10.17 3.73
CA LEU A 461 10.05 -9.22 2.62
C LEU A 461 9.47 -9.76 1.31
N HIS A 462 9.86 -10.99 0.93
CA HIS A 462 9.41 -11.62 -0.31
C HIS A 462 7.92 -12.03 -0.27
N TRP A 463 7.42 -12.46 0.89
CA TRP A 463 6.02 -12.84 1.08
C TRP A 463 5.08 -11.65 0.97
N LYS A 464 5.52 -10.49 1.45
CA LYS A 464 4.87 -9.21 1.24
C LYS A 464 5.06 -8.65 -0.16
N GLY A 465 5.42 -9.46 -1.15
CA GLY A 465 5.43 -9.06 -2.57
C GLY A 465 6.49 -8.02 -2.92
N VAL A 466 7.65 -8.03 -2.23
CA VAL A 466 8.78 -7.15 -2.54
C VAL A 466 9.85 -7.91 -3.34
N TYR A 467 10.29 -7.32 -4.45
CA TYR A 467 11.52 -7.69 -5.15
C TYR A 467 12.47 -6.51 -5.07
N PHE A 468 13.42 -6.56 -4.15
CA PHE A 468 14.26 -5.42 -3.78
C PHE A 468 15.29 -5.08 -4.86
N ARG A 469 15.70 -6.08 -5.66
CA ARG A 469 16.62 -5.97 -6.82
C ARG A 469 18.06 -5.60 -6.48
N ASP A 470 18.29 -5.06 -5.30
CA ASP A 470 19.59 -4.62 -4.81
C ASP A 470 19.84 -5.05 -3.37
N LEU A 471 19.42 -6.28 -3.07
CA LEU A 471 19.50 -6.88 -1.75
C LEU A 471 20.91 -7.34 -1.45
N ALA A 472 21.88 -6.43 -1.50
CA ALA A 472 23.24 -6.70 -1.04
C ALA A 472 23.31 -6.41 0.46
N GLY A 473 24.12 -7.15 1.23
CA GLY A 473 24.20 -6.96 2.68
C GLY A 473 24.61 -5.56 3.17
N GLY A 474 25.11 -4.68 2.29
CA GLY A 474 25.37 -3.28 2.66
C GLY A 474 24.15 -2.35 2.52
N ASN A 475 23.03 -2.88 2.05
CA ASN A 475 21.74 -2.19 1.95
C ASN A 475 20.74 -2.71 3.00
N ILE A 476 21.21 -3.58 3.91
CA ILE A 476 20.46 -4.08 5.06
C ILE A 476 21.24 -3.65 6.29
N LEU A 477 20.71 -2.68 7.01
CA LEU A 477 21.24 -2.22 8.29
C LEU A 477 20.70 -3.11 9.40
N VAL A 478 21.47 -3.26 10.46
CA VAL A 478 21.15 -4.13 11.60
C VAL A 478 21.31 -3.36 12.89
N ARG A 479 20.23 -3.35 13.69
CA ARG A 479 20.26 -2.99 15.10
C ARG A 479 20.08 -4.28 15.91
N ILE A 480 20.92 -4.46 16.93
CA ILE A 480 20.88 -5.63 17.81
C ILE A 480 20.31 -5.13 19.12
N GLY A 481 19.17 -5.68 19.53
CA GLY A 481 18.58 -5.39 20.83
C GLY A 481 19.30 -6.13 21.97
N ASP A 482 19.00 -5.75 23.20
CA ASP A 482 19.60 -6.34 24.41
C ASP A 482 19.26 -7.84 24.55
N ASP A 483 18.15 -8.30 23.97
CA ASP A 483 17.68 -9.69 23.91
C ASP A 483 18.24 -10.48 22.71
N GLN A 484 19.28 -9.96 22.04
CA GLN A 484 19.85 -10.50 20.79
C GLN A 484 18.85 -10.58 19.61
N ARG A 485 17.67 -9.97 19.69
CA ARG A 485 16.79 -9.84 18.53
C ARG A 485 17.34 -8.82 17.55
N LEU A 486 17.28 -9.19 16.28
CA LEU A 486 17.80 -8.38 15.18
C LEU A 486 16.67 -7.59 14.52
N VAL A 487 16.84 -6.27 14.47
CA VAL A 487 15.99 -5.40 13.65
C VAL A 487 16.74 -5.06 12.37
N PHE A 488 16.21 -5.55 11.24
CA PHE A 488 16.77 -5.33 9.92
C PHE A 488 16.07 -4.18 9.20
N SER A 489 16.81 -3.14 8.82
CA SER A 489 16.28 -1.97 8.13
C SER A 489 16.82 -1.87 6.70
N LEU A 490 15.96 -1.67 5.70
CA LEU A 490 16.37 -1.56 4.30
C LEU A 490 16.69 -0.11 3.91
N ILE A 491 17.74 0.06 3.11
CA ILE A 491 18.13 1.36 2.53
C ILE A 491 18.42 1.23 1.03
N ASP A 492 18.42 2.35 0.30
CA ASP A 492 18.56 2.39 -1.17
C ASP A 492 17.41 1.69 -1.93
N THR A 493 16.18 2.05 -1.56
CA THR A 493 14.91 1.47 -2.02
C THR A 493 14.53 1.80 -3.47
N ALA A 494 15.25 2.71 -4.13
CA ALA A 494 14.88 3.31 -5.42
C ALA A 494 14.72 2.35 -6.62
N ARG A 495 15.20 1.11 -6.48
CA ARG A 495 15.14 0.07 -7.52
C ARG A 495 14.17 -1.06 -7.20
N ALA A 496 13.66 -1.10 -5.97
CA ALA A 496 12.71 -2.10 -5.52
C ALA A 496 11.45 -2.09 -6.39
N ARG A 497 10.82 -3.25 -6.46
CA ARG A 497 9.57 -3.49 -7.17
C ARG A 497 8.60 -4.11 -6.19
N PHE A 498 7.35 -3.68 -6.31
CA PHE A 498 6.28 -4.04 -5.39
C PHE A 498 5.13 -4.64 -6.19
N SER A 499 4.47 -5.62 -5.60
CA SER A 499 3.31 -6.28 -6.16
C SER A 499 2.41 -6.72 -5.01
N ASN A 500 1.11 -6.81 -5.27
CA ASN A 500 0.15 -7.41 -4.34
C ASN A 500 0.14 -8.95 -4.43
N GLN A 501 1.15 -9.51 -5.11
CA GLN A 501 1.47 -10.93 -5.17
C GLN A 501 2.97 -11.14 -4.97
N ARG A 502 3.34 -12.34 -4.55
CA ARG A 502 4.74 -12.75 -4.49
C ARG A 502 5.35 -12.73 -5.89
N PHE A 503 6.58 -12.25 -5.99
CA PHE A 503 7.37 -12.40 -7.20
C PHE A 503 7.78 -13.88 -7.40
N SER A 504 8.10 -14.24 -8.64
CA SER A 504 8.54 -15.60 -8.97
C SER A 504 9.76 -16.02 -8.15
N ARG A 505 9.88 -17.33 -7.87
CA ARG A 505 11.00 -17.90 -7.11
C ARG A 505 12.36 -17.46 -7.67
N SER A 506 12.52 -17.44 -9.00
CA SER A 506 13.73 -16.96 -9.67
C SER A 506 14.12 -15.52 -9.27
N LYS A 507 13.16 -14.59 -9.20
CA LYS A 507 13.43 -13.21 -8.75
C LYS A 507 13.84 -13.14 -7.28
N ARG A 508 13.24 -13.98 -6.43
CA ARG A 508 13.59 -14.09 -4.99
C ARG A 508 15.00 -14.65 -4.80
N ILE A 509 15.36 -15.70 -5.56
CA ILE A 509 16.72 -16.25 -5.61
C ILE A 509 17.73 -15.22 -6.13
N ASP A 510 17.35 -14.39 -7.10
CA ASP A 510 18.19 -13.31 -7.59
C ASP A 510 18.56 -12.28 -6.51
N ASP A 511 17.65 -12.00 -5.58
CA ASP A 511 17.93 -11.14 -4.42
C ASP A 511 18.81 -11.85 -3.38
N LEU A 512 18.51 -13.10 -3.04
CA LEU A 512 19.36 -13.90 -2.14
C LEU A 512 20.79 -14.05 -2.67
N LYS A 513 20.95 -14.29 -3.97
CA LYS A 513 22.26 -14.35 -4.63
C LYS A 513 23.05 -13.06 -4.45
N ARG A 514 22.40 -11.88 -4.49
CA ARG A 514 23.07 -10.60 -4.21
C ARG A 514 23.42 -10.45 -2.74
N LEU A 515 22.60 -11.00 -1.84
CA LEU A 515 22.81 -10.95 -0.40
C LEU A 515 24.07 -11.72 -0.01
N VAL A 516 24.18 -12.97 -0.47
CA VAL A 516 25.21 -13.90 0.01
C VAL A 516 26.49 -13.93 -0.82
N HIS A 517 26.57 -13.22 -1.96
CA HIS A 517 27.72 -13.30 -2.90
C HIS A 517 29.12 -13.00 -2.32
N LYS A 518 29.20 -12.50 -1.08
CA LYS A 518 30.45 -12.18 -0.38
C LYS A 518 30.88 -13.25 0.63
N LEU A 519 30.00 -14.18 0.96
CA LEU A 519 30.30 -15.31 1.82
C LEU A 519 31.08 -16.37 1.03
N ASP A 520 31.72 -17.30 1.72
CA ASP A 520 32.25 -18.54 1.16
C ASP A 520 31.12 -19.49 0.69
N LEU A 521 31.48 -20.56 -0.01
CA LEU A 521 30.50 -21.46 -0.64
C LEU A 521 29.65 -22.21 0.38
N GLU A 522 30.22 -22.61 1.51
CA GLU A 522 29.52 -23.36 2.56
C GLU A 522 28.42 -22.50 3.20
N ARG A 523 28.77 -21.26 3.59
CA ARG A 523 27.80 -20.31 4.16
C ARG A 523 26.76 -19.83 3.14
N GLN A 524 27.12 -19.72 1.86
CA GLN A 524 26.15 -19.46 0.79
C GLN A 524 25.14 -20.61 0.68
N GLU A 525 25.62 -21.84 0.71
CA GLU A 525 24.79 -23.04 0.62
C GLU A 525 23.86 -23.18 1.83
N TYR A 526 24.37 -22.95 3.05
CA TYR A 526 23.57 -22.94 4.27
C TYR A 526 22.37 -21.99 4.17
N ILE A 527 22.60 -20.71 3.84
CA ILE A 527 21.52 -19.72 3.74
C ILE A 527 20.52 -20.08 2.64
N MET A 528 21.01 -20.54 1.49
CA MET A 528 20.16 -20.88 0.36
C MET A 528 19.28 -22.09 0.65
N GLN A 529 19.84 -23.13 1.27
CA GLN A 529 19.11 -24.33 1.65
C GLN A 529 18.06 -24.00 2.69
N ALA A 530 18.44 -23.31 3.78
CA ALA A 530 17.52 -22.91 4.84
C ALA A 530 16.38 -22.00 4.35
N TYR A 531 16.63 -21.13 3.37
CA TYR A 531 15.56 -20.36 2.73
C TYR A 531 14.63 -21.23 1.86
N LEU A 532 15.19 -22.12 1.03
CA LEU A 532 14.42 -22.90 0.05
C LEU A 532 13.63 -24.04 0.70
N ASP A 533 14.14 -24.64 1.78
CA ASP A 533 13.41 -25.65 2.57
C ASP A 533 12.08 -25.09 3.06
N ARG A 534 12.10 -23.85 3.54
CA ARG A 534 10.90 -23.13 3.97
C ARG A 534 9.95 -22.76 2.84
N GLU A 535 10.35 -22.96 1.59
CA GLU A 535 9.56 -22.76 0.38
C GLU A 535 9.25 -24.09 -0.33
N ASN A 536 9.45 -25.21 0.36
CA ASN A 536 9.29 -26.58 -0.16
C ASN A 536 10.05 -26.78 -1.47
N ALA A 537 11.31 -26.33 -1.52
CA ALA A 537 12.18 -26.40 -2.67
C ALA A 537 13.63 -26.73 -2.25
N SER A 538 14.44 -27.23 -3.19
CA SER A 538 15.84 -27.60 -2.94
C SER A 538 16.83 -26.67 -3.63
N PHE A 539 18.04 -26.55 -3.06
CA PHE A 539 19.15 -25.85 -3.70
C PHE A 539 19.84 -26.73 -4.76
N THR A 540 19.43 -26.56 -6.01
CA THR A 540 19.88 -27.41 -7.14
C THR A 540 21.26 -27.04 -7.69
N ALA A 541 21.86 -27.96 -8.47
CA ALA A 541 23.10 -27.73 -9.20
C ALA A 541 23.02 -26.56 -10.19
N LEU A 542 21.85 -26.34 -10.81
CA LEU A 542 21.61 -25.19 -11.68
C LEU A 542 21.74 -23.88 -10.88
N HIS A 543 21.19 -23.81 -9.67
CA HIS A 543 21.37 -22.63 -8.82
C HIS A 543 22.85 -22.39 -8.52
N ARG A 544 23.61 -23.44 -8.11
CA ARG A 544 25.06 -23.35 -7.89
C ARG A 544 25.80 -22.79 -9.11
N LEU A 545 25.45 -23.22 -10.33
CA LEU A 545 26.02 -22.68 -11.57
C LEU A 545 25.71 -21.18 -11.74
N THR A 546 24.48 -20.74 -11.49
CA THR A 546 24.14 -19.31 -11.59
C THR A 546 24.91 -18.42 -10.61
N PHE A 547 25.31 -18.95 -9.47
CA PHE A 547 26.14 -18.26 -8.48
C PHE A 547 27.58 -18.11 -8.97
N LYS A 548 28.17 -19.17 -9.54
CA LYS A 548 29.49 -19.13 -10.19
C LYS A 548 29.53 -18.12 -11.35
N LEU A 549 28.50 -18.12 -12.21
CA LEU A 549 28.39 -17.15 -13.29
C LEU A 549 28.26 -15.71 -12.77
N TYR A 550 27.54 -15.52 -11.66
CA TYR A 550 27.42 -14.21 -11.04
C TYR A 550 28.74 -13.72 -10.43
N SER A 551 29.49 -14.58 -9.74
CA SER A 551 30.78 -14.23 -9.16
C SER A 551 31.80 -13.84 -10.25
N PHE A 552 31.84 -14.59 -11.35
CA PHE A 552 32.64 -14.27 -12.54
C PHE A 552 32.25 -12.93 -13.16
N LYS A 553 30.94 -12.68 -13.35
CA LYS A 553 30.46 -11.38 -13.84
C LYS A 553 30.83 -10.23 -12.90
N ALA A 554 30.84 -10.46 -11.58
CA ALA A 554 31.22 -9.46 -10.59
C ALA A 554 32.72 -9.17 -10.58
N SER A 555 33.57 -10.19 -10.78
CA SER A 555 35.03 -10.03 -10.90
C SER A 555 35.40 -9.23 -12.15
N LEU A 556 34.83 -9.57 -13.31
CA LEU A 556 35.01 -8.83 -14.57
C LEU A 556 34.65 -7.34 -14.43
N LYS A 557 33.52 -7.03 -13.79
CA LYS A 557 33.12 -5.64 -13.53
C LYS A 557 34.12 -4.91 -12.63
N ARG A 558 34.73 -5.60 -11.67
CA ARG A 558 35.74 -5.02 -10.76
C ARG A 558 37.03 -4.73 -11.51
N ILE A 559 37.48 -5.66 -12.35
CA ILE A 559 38.64 -5.48 -13.23
C ILE A 559 38.42 -4.26 -14.13
N LYS A 560 37.31 -4.22 -14.87
CA LYS A 560 36.95 -3.08 -15.74
C LYS A 560 36.97 -1.73 -15.01
N ARG A 561 36.52 -1.69 -13.74
CA ARG A 561 36.56 -0.46 -12.92
C ARG A 561 37.98 -0.08 -12.51
N LYS A 562 38.81 -1.05 -12.10
CA LYS A 562 40.22 -0.81 -11.78
C LYS A 562 40.98 -0.30 -13.02
N THR A 563 40.79 -0.91 -14.17
CA THR A 563 41.40 -0.49 -15.43
C THR A 563 40.97 0.93 -15.81
N ARG A 564 39.68 1.26 -15.73
CA ARG A 564 39.19 2.62 -15.99
C ARG A 564 39.76 3.67 -15.03
N LYS A 565 39.95 3.34 -13.76
CA LYS A 565 40.58 4.23 -12.77
C LYS A 565 42.09 4.41 -12.97
N ARG A 566 42.75 3.50 -13.68
CA ARG A 566 44.16 3.62 -14.05
C ARG A 566 44.37 4.41 -15.35
N LEU A 567 43.32 4.50 -16.17
CA LEU A 567 43.29 5.21 -17.46
C LEU A 567 42.63 6.60 -17.36
N SER A 568 42.16 6.99 -16.17
CA SER A 568 41.57 8.29 -15.85
C SER A 568 42.33 8.91 -14.70
#